data_AF-A0AAV2STT2-F1
#
_entry.id   AF-A0AAV2STT2-F1
#
_cell.length_a   1.000
_cell.length_b   1.000
_cell.length_c   1.000
_cell.angle_alpha   90.00
_cell.angle_beta   90.00
_cell.angle_gamma   90.00
#
_symmetry.space_group_name_H-M   'P 1'
#
loop_
_entity.id
_entity.type
_entity.pdbx_description
1 polymer ?
#
loop_
_entity_poly.entity_id
_entity_poly.type
_entity_poly.pdbx_seq_one_letter_code
_entity_poly.pdbx_strand_id
1 'polypeptide(L)'
;ELLKELIFKNNINGPIELGWFVDVTPNLEVLTVCLECHYPSDCFGNWDHLKTADIVVRTSKCLMDFTLHSPVLENLNIWFEPSIRDINSYEYKCINDDLLMIIMIEGGLSKLKKLIINKCSVGPAGVDCLLIHCTDLCCLGCLREWENFTEEDIDELKTRVIKSNLELDLIYIQYTDGSYVYV
;
A
#
# COMPACT_ATOMS: atom_id res chain seq x y z
N GLU A 1 -23.79 -3.21 17.70
CA GLU A 1 -23.30 -2.58 16.46
C GLU A 1 -22.09 -3.36 15.99
N LEU A 2 -21.94 -3.55 14.67
CA LEU A 2 -20.75 -4.23 14.12
C LEU A 2 -19.60 -3.24 14.08
N LEU A 3 -18.40 -3.68 14.45
CA LEU A 3 -17.19 -2.86 14.43
C LEU A 3 -16.85 -2.49 12.97
N LYS A 4 -16.81 -1.18 12.67
CA LYS A 4 -16.53 -0.64 11.32
C LYS A 4 -15.20 0.08 11.20
N GLU A 5 -14.68 0.59 12.30
CA GLU A 5 -13.44 1.36 12.30
C GLU A 5 -12.57 0.89 13.45
N LEU A 6 -11.31 0.67 13.16
CA LEU A 6 -10.34 0.27 14.15
C LEU A 6 -9.00 0.95 13.88
N ILE A 7 -8.52 1.67 14.90
CA ILE A 7 -7.34 2.52 14.82
C ILE A 7 -6.42 2.20 15.99
N PHE A 8 -5.34 1.47 15.70
CA PHE A 8 -4.25 1.20 16.63
C PHE A 8 -3.06 2.13 16.33
N LYS A 9 -3.15 3.37 16.80
CA LYS A 9 -2.04 4.33 16.68
C LYS A 9 -0.81 3.89 17.49
N ASN A 10 0.38 4.16 16.94
CA ASN A 10 1.70 4.05 17.61
C ASN A 10 2.19 2.63 17.95
N ASN A 11 1.69 1.58 17.31
CA ASN A 11 2.23 0.20 17.45
C ASN A 11 2.38 -0.30 18.91
N ILE A 12 1.64 0.27 19.87
CA ILE A 12 1.80 -0.05 21.31
C ILE A 12 1.54 -1.54 21.58
N ASN A 13 0.73 -2.18 20.75
CA ASN A 13 0.34 -3.58 20.89
C ASN A 13 1.21 -4.56 20.08
N GLY A 14 2.25 -4.08 19.39
CA GLY A 14 2.99 -4.88 18.41
C GLY A 14 2.18 -5.15 17.14
N PRO A 15 2.72 -5.94 16.19
CA PRO A 15 2.00 -6.32 14.99
C PRO A 15 0.82 -7.24 15.33
N ILE A 16 -0.24 -7.11 14.55
CA ILE A 16 -1.41 -7.96 14.57
C ILE A 16 -1.30 -8.97 13.44
N GLU A 17 -1.40 -10.25 13.76
CA GLU A 17 -1.42 -11.30 12.74
C GLU A 17 -2.68 -11.15 11.87
N LEU A 18 -2.49 -11.04 10.55
CA LEU A 18 -3.52 -10.68 9.58
C LEU A 18 -4.67 -11.70 9.56
N GLY A 19 -4.36 -12.99 9.55
CA GLY A 19 -5.35 -14.02 9.28
C GLY A 19 -6.49 -14.09 10.29
N TRP A 20 -6.16 -14.23 11.58
CA TRP A 20 -7.22 -14.22 12.61
C TRP A 20 -7.95 -12.88 12.67
N PHE A 21 -7.25 -11.79 12.37
CA PHE A 21 -7.78 -10.45 12.53
C PHE A 21 -8.88 -10.15 11.50
N VAL A 22 -8.71 -10.60 10.25
CA VAL A 22 -9.76 -10.51 9.23
C VAL A 22 -11.03 -11.21 9.67
N ASP A 23 -10.91 -12.45 10.16
CA ASP A 23 -12.06 -13.29 10.54
C ASP A 23 -12.88 -12.70 11.70
N VAL A 24 -12.23 -12.02 12.66
CA VAL A 24 -12.92 -11.41 13.80
C VAL A 24 -13.41 -9.99 13.53
N THR A 25 -12.98 -9.38 12.41
CA THR A 25 -13.36 -8.01 12.04
C THR A 25 -13.91 -7.87 10.60
N PRO A 26 -14.83 -8.74 10.14
CA PRO A 26 -15.21 -8.81 8.73
C PRO A 26 -15.94 -7.57 8.19
N ASN A 27 -16.41 -6.69 9.08
CA ASN A 27 -17.19 -5.49 8.73
C ASN A 27 -16.37 -4.19 8.77
N LEU A 28 -15.04 -4.28 8.91
CA LEU A 28 -14.21 -3.07 8.89
C LEU A 28 -14.32 -2.34 7.56
N GLU A 29 -14.51 -1.04 7.66
CA GLU A 29 -14.48 -0.07 6.57
C GLU A 29 -13.18 0.75 6.62
N VAL A 30 -12.61 0.95 7.82
CA VAL A 30 -11.40 1.74 8.06
C VAL A 30 -10.47 1.00 9.03
N LEU A 31 -9.19 0.90 8.66
CA LEU A 31 -8.15 0.23 9.44
C LEU A 31 -6.89 1.08 9.57
N THR A 32 -6.36 1.21 10.79
CA THR A 32 -5.00 1.71 11.02
C THR A 32 -4.28 0.77 11.98
N VAL A 33 -3.23 0.08 11.53
CA VAL A 33 -2.60 -0.99 12.34
C VAL A 33 -1.21 -1.39 11.81
N CYS A 34 -0.39 -2.03 12.66
CA CYS A 34 0.77 -2.79 12.19
C CYS A 34 0.37 -4.26 11.97
N LEU A 35 0.64 -4.80 10.79
CA LEU A 35 0.32 -6.16 10.41
C LEU A 35 1.56 -7.04 10.33
N GLU A 36 1.37 -8.31 10.66
CA GLU A 36 2.27 -9.40 10.30
C GLU A 36 1.46 -10.53 9.66
N CYS A 37 2.10 -11.34 8.82
CA CYS A 37 1.46 -12.50 8.23
C CYS A 37 2.33 -13.73 8.47
N HIS A 38 1.82 -14.65 9.29
CA HIS A 38 2.53 -15.88 9.64
C HIS A 38 2.01 -17.09 8.87
N TYR A 39 0.74 -17.07 8.48
CA TYR A 39 0.07 -18.16 7.78
C TYR A 39 0.04 -17.92 6.26
N PRO A 40 -0.17 -18.96 5.43
CA PRO A 40 -0.48 -18.75 4.02
C PRO A 40 -1.86 -18.08 3.84
N SER A 41 -1.99 -17.31 2.76
CA SER A 41 -3.18 -16.55 2.33
C SER A 41 -4.48 -17.35 2.38
N ASP A 42 -4.45 -18.63 2.04
CA ASP A 42 -5.64 -19.44 1.74
C ASP A 42 -6.45 -19.83 2.99
N CYS A 43 -6.11 -19.29 4.16
CA CYS A 43 -6.59 -19.76 5.45
C CYS A 43 -7.52 -18.78 6.17
N PHE A 44 -7.80 -17.60 5.62
CA PHE A 44 -8.63 -16.58 6.28
C PHE A 44 -9.58 -15.86 5.32
N GLY A 45 -10.62 -15.22 5.87
CA GLY A 45 -11.68 -14.56 5.10
C GLY A 45 -11.25 -13.28 4.39
N ASN A 46 -12.23 -12.55 3.85
CA ASN A 46 -12.02 -11.27 3.18
C ASN A 46 -12.59 -10.12 4.00
N TRP A 47 -11.97 -8.95 3.88
CA TRP A 47 -12.57 -7.67 4.24
C TRP A 47 -13.33 -7.08 3.07
N ASP A 48 -14.55 -7.57 2.85
CA ASP A 48 -15.43 -7.13 1.75
C ASP A 48 -15.93 -5.69 1.87
N HIS A 49 -15.62 -5.03 2.99
CA HIS A 49 -16.04 -3.66 3.30
C HIS A 49 -14.90 -2.67 3.52
N LEU A 50 -13.63 -3.13 3.57
CA LEU A 50 -12.50 -2.29 3.93
C LEU A 50 -12.12 -1.36 2.79
N LYS A 51 -12.38 -0.06 2.97
CA LYS A 51 -12.15 0.98 1.95
C LYS A 51 -10.88 1.76 2.19
N THR A 52 -10.48 1.93 3.45
CA THR A 52 -9.33 2.76 3.81
C THR A 52 -8.45 2.02 4.79
N ALA A 53 -7.15 1.93 4.48
CA ALA A 53 -6.16 1.31 5.31
C ALA A 53 -4.88 2.14 5.41
N ASP A 54 -4.40 2.30 6.63
CA ASP A 54 -3.07 2.84 6.94
C ASP A 54 -2.31 1.76 7.72
N ILE A 55 -1.43 1.04 7.02
CA ILE A 55 -0.82 -0.16 7.55
C ILE A 55 0.69 -0.02 7.67
N VAL A 56 1.22 -0.53 8.78
CA VAL A 56 2.64 -0.80 8.91
C VAL A 56 2.90 -2.27 8.59
N VAL A 57 3.75 -2.57 7.63
CA VAL A 57 4.12 -3.94 7.25
C VAL A 57 5.62 -4.17 7.42
N ARG A 58 5.99 -5.42 7.69
CA ARG A 58 7.40 -5.82 7.85
C ARG A 58 7.93 -6.68 6.68
N THR A 59 7.02 -7.21 5.87
CA THR A 59 7.36 -8.10 4.75
C THR A 59 6.47 -7.79 3.56
N SER A 60 6.99 -8.00 2.36
CA SER A 60 6.23 -7.92 1.10
C SER A 60 5.09 -8.94 1.05
N LYS A 61 5.31 -10.13 1.63
CA LYS A 61 4.28 -11.18 1.74
C LYS A 61 3.05 -10.66 2.48
N CYS A 62 3.22 -10.00 3.62
CA CYS A 62 2.11 -9.46 4.39
C CYS A 62 1.32 -8.40 3.60
N LEU A 63 2.02 -7.56 2.83
CA LEU A 63 1.38 -6.60 1.93
C LEU A 63 0.55 -7.32 0.85
N MET A 64 1.13 -8.31 0.17
CA MET A 64 0.44 -9.08 -0.85
C MET A 64 -0.83 -9.71 -0.28
N ASP A 65 -0.71 -10.48 0.80
CA ASP A 65 -1.84 -11.15 1.44
C ASP A 65 -2.91 -10.14 1.88
N PHE A 66 -2.52 -9.01 2.48
CA PHE A 66 -3.45 -7.95 2.86
C PHE A 66 -4.24 -7.42 1.66
N THR A 67 -3.57 -7.14 0.54
CA THR A 67 -4.21 -6.57 -0.65
C THR A 67 -5.15 -7.54 -1.35
N LEU A 68 -4.84 -8.85 -1.33
CA LEU A 68 -5.69 -9.88 -1.93
C LEU A 68 -6.96 -10.15 -1.12
N HIS A 69 -6.93 -9.92 0.20
CA HIS A 69 -8.09 -10.08 1.08
C HIS A 69 -8.87 -8.76 1.30
N SER A 70 -8.52 -7.70 0.58
CA SER A 70 -9.17 -6.38 0.68
C SER A 70 -9.67 -5.92 -0.71
N PRO A 71 -10.62 -6.63 -1.33
CA PRO A 71 -10.96 -6.45 -2.76
C PRO A 71 -11.60 -5.09 -3.09
N VAL A 72 -12.14 -4.40 -2.09
CA VAL A 72 -12.82 -3.10 -2.25
C VAL A 72 -11.98 -1.92 -1.75
N LEU A 73 -10.69 -2.14 -1.48
CA LEU A 73 -9.80 -1.12 -0.92
C LEU A 73 -9.59 0.04 -1.89
N GLU A 74 -9.92 1.25 -1.44
CA GLU A 74 -9.83 2.48 -2.23
C GLU A 74 -8.61 3.34 -1.83
N ASN A 75 -8.27 3.36 -0.54
CA ASN A 75 -7.18 4.20 -0.02
C ASN A 75 -6.22 3.34 0.80
N LEU A 76 -4.96 3.29 0.36
CA LEU A 76 -3.92 2.50 1.01
C LEU A 76 -2.69 3.36 1.28
N ASN A 77 -2.35 3.54 2.55
CA ASN A 77 -1.05 4.02 2.98
C ASN A 77 -0.27 2.84 3.57
N ILE A 78 0.96 2.67 3.13
CA ILE A 78 1.86 1.60 3.56
C ILE A 78 3.12 2.21 4.14
N TRP A 79 3.42 1.82 5.36
CA TRP A 79 4.68 2.08 6.01
C TRP A 79 5.47 0.79 6.18
N PHE A 80 6.59 0.65 5.49
CA PHE A 80 7.54 -0.42 5.74
C PHE A 80 8.34 -0.12 7.00
N GLU A 81 8.25 -1.00 7.99
CA GLU A 81 9.06 -0.98 9.21
C GLU A 81 9.79 -2.31 9.37
N PRO A 82 11.13 -2.36 9.25
CA PRO A 82 11.86 -3.60 9.47
C PRO A 82 11.71 -4.06 10.93
N SER A 83 11.79 -5.37 11.15
CA SER A 83 11.81 -5.92 12.50
C SER A 83 12.97 -5.36 13.32
N ILE A 84 12.78 -5.12 14.62
CA ILE A 84 13.85 -4.68 15.53
C ILE A 84 15.06 -5.64 15.49
N ARG A 85 14.81 -6.92 15.24
CA ARG A 85 15.86 -7.95 15.15
C ARG A 85 16.66 -7.88 13.85
N ASP A 86 16.14 -7.19 12.83
CA ASP A 86 16.74 -7.06 11.51
C ASP A 86 16.54 -5.64 10.96
N ILE A 87 17.04 -4.64 11.69
CA ILE A 87 16.86 -3.22 11.34
C ILE A 87 17.49 -2.84 9.99
N ASN A 88 18.46 -3.64 9.52
CA ASN A 88 19.13 -3.46 8.24
C ASN A 88 18.50 -4.30 7.12
N SER A 89 17.29 -4.83 7.36
CA SER A 89 16.57 -5.62 6.38
C SER A 89 16.32 -4.83 5.08
N TYR A 90 16.54 -5.51 3.96
CA TYR A 90 16.23 -5.03 2.63
C TYR A 90 14.92 -5.60 2.10
N GLU A 91 14.04 -6.13 2.96
CA GLU A 91 12.74 -6.70 2.56
C GLU A 91 11.84 -5.68 1.84
N TYR A 92 12.02 -4.37 2.06
CA TYR A 92 11.34 -3.33 1.28
C TYR A 92 11.63 -3.45 -0.23
N LYS A 93 12.78 -4.02 -0.61
CA LYS A 93 13.15 -4.25 -2.02
C LYS A 93 12.32 -5.32 -2.69
N CYS A 94 11.66 -6.17 -1.91
CA CYS A 94 10.71 -7.14 -2.40
C CYS A 94 9.34 -6.51 -2.69
N ILE A 95 9.10 -5.27 -2.25
CA ILE A 95 7.97 -4.45 -2.73
C ILE A 95 8.46 -3.76 -4.01
N ASN A 96 8.31 -4.44 -5.13
CA ASN A 96 8.84 -4.02 -6.43
C ASN A 96 7.80 -4.24 -7.55
N ASP A 97 8.22 -4.00 -8.79
CA ASP A 97 7.34 -4.12 -9.96
C ASP A 97 6.73 -5.52 -10.09
N ASP A 98 7.53 -6.58 -9.86
CA ASP A 98 7.07 -7.96 -9.94
C ASP A 98 5.96 -8.24 -8.92
N LEU A 99 6.13 -7.79 -7.68
CA LEU A 99 5.11 -7.95 -6.65
C LEU A 99 3.81 -7.22 -7.02
N LEU A 100 3.92 -5.97 -7.49
CA LEU A 100 2.74 -5.20 -7.89
C LEU A 100 2.02 -5.85 -9.07
N MET A 101 2.75 -6.34 -10.06
CA MET A 101 2.17 -7.07 -11.19
C MET A 101 1.43 -8.33 -10.73
N ILE A 102 2.02 -9.10 -9.80
CA ILE A 102 1.35 -10.28 -9.21
C ILE A 102 0.07 -9.86 -8.50
N ILE A 103 0.12 -8.86 -7.61
CA ILE A 103 -1.06 -8.36 -6.88
C ILE A 103 -2.18 -7.97 -7.86
N MET A 104 -1.85 -7.27 -8.94
CA MET A 104 -2.83 -6.83 -9.94
C MET A 104 -3.43 -7.98 -10.74
N ILE A 105 -2.61 -8.95 -11.17
CA ILE A 105 -3.07 -10.12 -11.93
C ILE A 105 -4.04 -10.97 -11.09
N GLU A 106 -3.77 -11.09 -9.79
CA GLU A 106 -4.62 -11.80 -8.84
C GLU A 106 -5.86 -10.97 -8.40
N GLY A 107 -6.06 -9.78 -8.99
CA GLY A 107 -7.24 -8.94 -8.78
C GLY A 107 -7.19 -8.03 -7.55
N GLY A 108 -6.06 -7.98 -6.85
CA GLY A 108 -5.81 -7.02 -5.77
C GLY A 108 -5.81 -5.58 -6.28
N LEU A 109 -6.14 -4.63 -5.40
CA LEU A 109 -6.05 -3.18 -5.66
C LEU A 109 -6.90 -2.64 -6.83
N SER A 110 -7.82 -3.44 -7.40
CA SER A 110 -8.64 -3.02 -8.56
C SER A 110 -9.56 -1.82 -8.33
N LYS A 111 -9.81 -1.45 -7.06
CA LYS A 111 -10.62 -0.28 -6.64
C LYS A 111 -9.79 0.88 -6.11
N LEU A 112 -8.47 0.78 -6.20
CA LEU A 112 -7.55 1.71 -5.59
C LEU A 112 -7.64 3.10 -6.26
N LYS A 113 -7.86 4.11 -5.43
CA LYS A 113 -7.87 5.53 -5.78
C LYS A 113 -6.64 6.24 -5.27
N LYS A 114 -6.12 5.81 -4.11
CA LYS A 114 -4.94 6.40 -3.48
C LYS A 114 -3.98 5.32 -3.02
N LEU A 115 -2.71 5.44 -3.43
CA LEU A 115 -1.61 4.62 -2.96
C LEU A 115 -0.45 5.49 -2.46
N ILE A 116 -0.06 5.32 -1.21
CA ILE A 116 1.15 5.92 -0.67
C ILE A 116 2.00 4.82 -0.07
N ILE A 117 3.25 4.69 -0.51
CA ILE A 117 4.20 3.70 0.04
C ILE A 117 5.45 4.43 0.49
N ASN A 118 5.76 4.41 1.78
CA ASN A 118 6.86 5.20 2.33
C ASN A 118 8.24 4.80 1.81
N LYS A 119 8.44 3.52 1.45
CA LYS A 119 9.71 2.96 1.01
C LYS A 119 9.48 1.63 0.29
N CYS A 120 9.91 1.54 -0.96
CA CYS A 120 9.84 0.34 -1.80
C CYS A 120 10.86 0.41 -2.94
N SER A 121 10.92 -0.62 -3.79
CA SER A 121 11.75 -0.64 -5.01
C SER A 121 10.88 -0.79 -6.27
N VAL A 122 9.70 -0.18 -6.25
CA VAL A 122 8.84 -0.03 -7.44
C VAL A 122 9.47 1.00 -8.38
N GLY A 123 9.53 0.65 -9.66
CA GLY A 123 10.04 1.45 -10.76
C GLY A 123 8.92 1.90 -11.72
N PRO A 124 9.30 2.48 -12.88
CA PRO A 124 8.35 2.92 -13.91
C PRO A 124 7.41 1.83 -14.41
N ALA A 125 7.89 0.58 -14.55
CA ALA A 125 7.05 -0.51 -15.02
C ALA A 125 5.92 -0.86 -14.04
N GLY A 126 6.21 -0.81 -12.73
CA GLY A 126 5.19 -0.98 -11.70
C GLY A 126 4.17 0.15 -11.69
N VAL A 127 4.60 1.40 -11.83
CA VAL A 127 3.69 2.55 -11.96
C VAL A 127 2.80 2.41 -13.19
N ASP A 128 3.36 2.00 -14.33
CA ASP A 128 2.58 1.77 -15.55
C ASP A 128 1.53 0.68 -15.36
N CYS A 129 1.89 -0.40 -14.66
CA CYS A 129 0.94 -1.44 -14.26
C CYS A 129 -0.19 -0.85 -13.40
N LEU A 130 0.13 -0.04 -12.38
CA LEU A 130 -0.88 0.62 -11.55
C LEU A 130 -1.83 1.49 -12.40
N LEU A 131 -1.30 2.30 -13.31
CA LEU A 131 -2.13 3.20 -14.13
C LEU A 131 -3.01 2.46 -15.15
N ILE A 132 -2.60 1.27 -15.59
CA ILE A 132 -3.39 0.43 -16.49
C ILE A 132 -4.53 -0.27 -15.73
N HIS A 133 -4.25 -0.78 -14.54
CA HIS A 133 -5.18 -1.63 -13.79
C HIS A 133 -6.05 -0.88 -12.77
N CYS A 134 -5.60 0.25 -12.26
CA CYS A 134 -6.32 1.12 -11.32
C CYS A 134 -6.80 2.39 -12.03
N THR A 135 -7.86 2.28 -12.83
CA THR A 135 -8.37 3.40 -13.64
C THR A 135 -8.86 4.59 -12.82
N ASP A 136 -9.20 4.36 -11.55
CA ASP A 136 -9.68 5.39 -10.63
C ASP A 136 -8.54 5.97 -9.76
N LEU A 137 -7.29 5.56 -10.00
CA LEU A 137 -6.13 6.04 -9.24
C LEU A 137 -5.94 7.53 -9.49
N CYS A 138 -6.16 8.32 -8.44
CA CYS A 138 -6.02 9.77 -8.44
C CYS A 138 -4.89 10.27 -7.54
N CYS A 139 -4.24 9.39 -6.77
CA CYS A 139 -3.12 9.78 -5.92
C CYS A 139 -2.07 8.68 -5.81
N LEU A 140 -0.81 9.04 -6.09
CA LEU A 140 0.36 8.18 -5.91
C LEU A 140 1.44 8.95 -5.15
N GLY A 141 2.01 8.35 -4.10
CA GLY A 141 2.86 9.12 -3.19
C GLY A 141 4.10 8.45 -2.62
N CYS A 142 4.98 9.34 -2.12
CA CYS A 142 6.32 9.09 -1.59
C CYS A 142 7.32 8.62 -2.66
N LEU A 143 7.17 9.09 -3.90
CA LEU A 143 7.96 8.63 -5.05
C LEU A 143 9.47 8.81 -4.87
N ARG A 144 9.93 9.83 -4.14
CA ARG A 144 11.35 10.04 -3.86
C ARG A 144 12.00 8.91 -3.05
N GLU A 145 11.21 8.21 -2.24
CA GLU A 145 11.70 7.13 -1.38
C GLU A 145 11.66 5.77 -2.09
N TRP A 146 11.29 5.74 -3.38
CA TRP A 146 11.21 4.52 -4.18
C TRP A 146 12.57 4.29 -4.85
N GLU A 147 13.27 3.24 -4.44
CA GLU A 147 14.68 3.02 -4.80
C GLU A 147 14.93 2.94 -6.31
N ASN A 148 13.98 2.38 -7.07
CA ASN A 148 14.08 2.18 -8.51
C ASN A 148 13.44 3.31 -9.32
N PHE A 149 13.15 4.45 -8.70
CA PHE A 149 12.51 5.59 -9.32
C PHE A 149 13.47 6.79 -9.29
N THR A 150 14.01 7.16 -10.44
CA THR A 150 14.95 8.29 -10.54
C THR A 150 14.22 9.63 -10.68
N GLU A 151 14.93 10.74 -10.51
CA GLU A 151 14.38 12.08 -10.78
C GLU A 151 13.93 12.24 -12.23
N GLU A 152 14.65 11.64 -13.18
CA GLU A 152 14.29 11.68 -14.61
C GLU A 152 12.97 10.93 -14.84
N ASP A 153 12.79 9.76 -14.24
CA ASP A 153 11.53 9.00 -14.31
C ASP A 153 10.35 9.78 -13.73
N ILE A 154 10.58 10.54 -12.65
CA ILE A 154 9.55 11.40 -12.03
C ILE A 154 9.13 12.51 -12.98
N ASP A 155 10.08 13.18 -13.62
CA ASP A 155 9.79 14.24 -14.57
C ASP A 155 9.11 13.72 -15.84
N GLU A 156 9.46 12.52 -16.30
CA GLU A 156 8.76 11.82 -17.36
C GLU A 156 7.31 11.47 -16.95
N LEU A 157 7.11 10.94 -15.74
CA LEU A 157 5.79 10.62 -15.21
C LEU A 157 4.91 11.87 -15.11
N LYS A 158 5.43 12.97 -14.56
CA LYS A 158 4.72 14.26 -14.50
C LYS A 158 4.30 14.72 -15.89
N THR A 159 5.23 14.67 -16.84
CA THR A 159 4.98 15.05 -18.23
C THR A 159 3.89 14.20 -18.85
N ARG A 160 3.89 12.89 -18.58
CA ARG A 160 2.87 11.95 -19.05
C ARG A 160 1.50 12.20 -18.45
N VAL A 161 1.42 12.45 -17.13
CA VAL A 161 0.18 12.79 -16.43
C VAL A 161 -0.47 14.01 -17.05
N ILE A 162 0.31 15.07 -17.27
CA ILE A 162 -0.16 16.30 -17.91
C ILE A 162 -0.60 16.06 -19.36
N LYS A 163 0.23 15.39 -20.17
CA LYS A 163 -0.07 15.13 -21.58
C LYS A 163 -1.30 14.25 -21.79
N SER A 164 -1.51 13.30 -20.88
CA SER A 164 -2.63 12.35 -20.94
C SER A 164 -3.88 12.86 -20.22
N ASN A 165 -3.82 14.06 -19.62
CA ASN A 165 -4.88 14.65 -18.81
C ASN A 165 -5.40 13.68 -17.72
N LEU A 166 -4.46 13.00 -17.05
CA LEU A 166 -4.78 12.13 -15.91
C LEU A 166 -5.03 13.02 -14.69
N GLU A 167 -6.13 12.79 -13.98
CA GLU A 167 -6.40 13.41 -12.68
C GLU A 167 -5.61 12.69 -11.58
N LEU A 168 -4.27 12.67 -11.71
CA LEU A 168 -3.35 11.97 -10.83
C LEU A 168 -2.45 12.95 -10.08
N ASP A 169 -2.64 13.03 -8.77
CA ASP A 169 -1.78 13.78 -7.85
C ASP A 169 -0.54 12.95 -7.49
N LEU A 170 0.64 13.50 -7.77
CA LEU A 170 1.93 12.89 -7.44
C LEU A 170 2.53 13.53 -6.18
N ILE A 171 2.73 12.74 -5.13
CA ILE A 171 3.36 13.21 -3.88
C ILE A 171 4.84 12.82 -3.90
N TYR A 172 5.72 13.82 -3.96
CA TYR A 172 7.15 13.62 -4.13
C TYR A 172 7.90 13.34 -2.80
N ILE A 173 7.64 14.06 -1.70
CA ILE A 173 8.35 13.89 -0.41
C ILE A 173 7.42 13.34 0.67
N GLN A 174 8.01 12.59 1.60
CA GLN A 174 7.39 12.04 2.80
C GLN A 174 6.73 13.10 3.69
N TYR A 175 5.62 12.70 4.29
CA TYR A 175 4.84 13.41 5.30
C TYR A 175 5.68 13.73 6.54
N THR A 176 6.08 14.99 6.73
CA THR A 176 6.52 15.50 8.04
C THR A 176 5.51 16.54 8.50
N ASP A 177 4.94 16.32 9.69
CA ASP A 177 4.04 17.25 10.39
C ASP A 177 2.68 17.62 9.75
N GLY A 178 2.04 16.69 9.03
CA GLY A 178 0.60 16.83 8.75
C GLY A 178 0.23 17.64 7.51
N SER A 179 1.20 17.97 6.64
CA SER A 179 0.95 18.61 5.35
C SER A 179 1.78 17.98 4.23
N TYR A 180 1.13 17.61 3.14
CA TYR A 180 1.81 17.16 1.92
C TYR A 180 2.40 18.36 1.17
N VAL A 181 3.62 18.20 0.66
CA VAL A 181 4.14 19.08 -0.40
C VAL A 181 3.70 18.48 -1.73
N TYR A 182 2.65 19.08 -2.30
CA TYR A 182 2.21 18.79 -3.66
C TYR A 182 3.24 19.37 -4.64
N VAL A 183 3.59 18.62 -5.68
CA VAL A 183 4.46 19.08 -6.77
C VAL A 183 3.73 18.94 -8.09
#